data_AF-A0A972E339-F1
#
_entry.id   AF-A0A972E339-F1
#
_cell.length_a   1.000
_cell.length_b   1.000
_cell.length_c   1.000
_cell.angle_alpha   90.00
_cell.angle_beta   90.00
_cell.angle_gamma   90.00
#
_symmetry.space_group_name_H-M   'P 1'
#
loop_
_entity.id
_entity.type
_entity.pdbx_description
1 polymer ?
#
loop_
_entity_poly.entity_id
_entity_poly.type
_entity_poly.pdbx_seq_one_letter_code
_entity_poly.pdbx_strand_id
1 'polypeptide(L)'
;LREVLYECRNRDNPMIGATTKTYFKDVYDHCIHVLDTLEIMKDLLSEMTELFLTRSSNRTNETMKFLTIISTIFMPLSFIAGVYGMNFLAMPELKWEYGYPVILGAMGGITLLMIFLFKRKRWF
;
A
#
# COMPACT_ATOMS: atom_id res chain seq x y z
N LEU A 1 -8.47 3.98 -38.87
CA LEU A 1 -7.77 2.86 -39.55
C LEU A 1 -8.71 1.73 -39.94
N ARG A 2 -9.50 1.19 -39.01
CA ARG A 2 -10.49 0.14 -39.25
C ARG A 2 -11.54 0.47 -40.32
N GLU A 3 -12.04 1.71 -40.34
CA GLU A 3 -12.98 2.20 -41.38
C GLU A 3 -12.32 2.32 -42.76
N VAL A 4 -11.09 2.85 -42.83
CA VAL A 4 -10.35 3.06 -44.09
C VAL A 4 -10.07 1.71 -44.79
N LEU A 5 -9.72 0.68 -44.02
CA LEU A 5 -9.48 -0.66 -44.55
C LEU A 5 -10.79 -1.39 -44.92
N TYR A 6 -11.89 -1.09 -44.22
CA TYR A 6 -13.21 -1.61 -44.58
C TYR A 6 -13.70 -1.02 -45.92
N GLU A 7 -13.45 0.27 -46.17
CA GLU A 7 -13.73 0.90 -47.47
C GLU A 7 -12.89 0.32 -48.62
N CYS A 8 -11.60 0.06 -48.40
CA CYS A 8 -10.74 -0.60 -49.40
C CYS A 8 -11.19 -2.04 -49.72
N ARG A 9 -11.83 -2.73 -48.75
CA ARG A 9 -12.37 -4.08 -48.95
C ARG A 9 -13.66 -4.11 -49.77
N ASN A 10 -14.53 -3.11 -49.58
CA ASN A 10 -15.87 -3.07 -50.18
C ASN A 10 -15.95 -2.29 -51.50
N ARG A 11 -14.97 -1.45 -51.85
CA ARG A 11 -14.89 -0.88 -53.20
C ARG A 11 -14.34 -1.93 -54.16
N ASP A 12 -15.22 -2.57 -54.94
CA ASP A 12 -14.82 -3.36 -56.10
C ASP A 12 -14.24 -2.42 -57.17
N ASN A 13 -12.94 -2.18 -57.07
CA ASN A 13 -12.19 -1.38 -58.02
C ASN A 13 -11.63 -2.30 -59.13
N PRO A 14 -11.94 -2.06 -60.41
CA PRO A 14 -11.52 -2.92 -61.53
C PRO A 14 -10.00 -3.02 -61.74
N MET A 15 -9.18 -2.23 -61.04
CA MET A 15 -7.71 -2.32 -61.07
C MET A 15 -7.09 -3.23 -59.99
N ILE A 16 -7.88 -3.86 -59.12
CA ILE A 16 -7.38 -4.72 -58.02
C ILE A 16 -7.59 -6.19 -58.38
N GLY A 17 -6.49 -6.88 -58.69
CA GLY A 17 -6.51 -8.33 -58.90
C GLY A 17 -6.81 -9.13 -57.63
N ALA A 18 -7.36 -10.33 -57.77
CA ALA A 18 -7.76 -11.20 -56.65
C ALA A 18 -6.64 -11.45 -55.63
N THR A 19 -5.39 -11.50 -56.07
CA THR A 19 -4.19 -11.63 -55.21
C THR A 19 -3.95 -10.39 -54.34
N THR A 20 -4.08 -9.18 -54.89
CA THR A 20 -3.89 -7.92 -54.14
C THR A 20 -4.94 -7.72 -53.04
N LYS A 21 -6.18 -8.20 -53.25
CA LYS A 21 -7.26 -8.18 -52.25
C LYS A 21 -6.95 -9.07 -51.04
N THR A 22 -6.25 -10.19 -51.24
CA THR A 22 -5.79 -11.09 -50.16
C THR A 22 -4.72 -10.46 -49.28
N TYR A 23 -3.73 -9.78 -49.87
CA TYR A 23 -2.71 -9.06 -49.10
C TYR A 23 -3.30 -7.93 -48.25
N PHE A 24 -4.29 -7.20 -48.79
CA PHE A 24 -4.99 -6.16 -48.03
C PHE A 24 -5.78 -6.71 -46.83
N LYS A 25 -6.35 -7.92 -46.99
CA LYS A 25 -7.04 -8.62 -45.91
C LYS A 25 -6.07 -9.01 -44.80
N ASP A 26 -4.90 -9.54 -45.15
CA ASP A 26 -3.90 -9.93 -44.17
C ASP A 26 -3.40 -8.73 -43.34
N VAL A 27 -3.14 -7.60 -44.00
CA VAL A 27 -2.79 -6.34 -43.31
C VAL A 27 -3.92 -5.86 -42.41
N TYR A 28 -5.17 -5.97 -42.85
CA TYR A 28 -6.33 -5.63 -42.02
C TYR A 28 -6.41 -6.50 -40.76
N ASP A 29 -6.27 -7.81 -40.92
CA ASP A 29 -6.34 -8.77 -39.82
C ASP A 29 -5.19 -8.52 -38.81
N HIS A 30 -3.98 -8.20 -39.30
CA HIS A 30 -2.86 -7.78 -38.44
C HIS A 30 -3.15 -6.44 -37.72
N CYS A 31 -3.75 -5.46 -38.40
CA CYS A 31 -4.13 -4.20 -37.75
C CYS A 31 -5.14 -4.41 -36.63
N ILE A 32 -6.13 -5.29 -36.83
CA ILE A 32 -7.09 -5.65 -35.77
C ILE A 32 -6.36 -6.33 -34.61
N HIS A 33 -5.49 -7.29 -34.89
CA HIS A 33 -4.75 -8.00 -33.84
C HIS A 33 -3.88 -7.07 -32.99
N VAL A 34 -3.22 -6.08 -33.61
CA VAL A 34 -2.44 -5.06 -32.90
C VAL A 34 -3.35 -4.16 -32.05
N LEU A 35 -4.53 -3.78 -32.55
CA LEU A 35 -5.49 -2.98 -31.79
C LEU A 35 -6.00 -3.73 -30.56
N ASP A 36 -6.38 -5.01 -30.72
CA ASP A 36 -6.84 -5.85 -29.61
C ASP A 36 -5.72 -6.02 -28.56
N THR A 37 -4.48 -6.21 -29.01
CA THR A 37 -3.32 -6.30 -28.11
C THR A 37 -3.06 -4.99 -27.36
N LEU A 38 -3.22 -3.84 -28.02
CA LEU A 38 -3.09 -2.53 -27.39
C LEU A 38 -4.17 -2.29 -26.33
N GLU A 39 -5.38 -2.77 -26.56
CA GLU A 39 -6.47 -2.69 -25.59
C GLU A 39 -6.16 -3.54 -24.35
N ILE A 40 -5.70 -4.77 -24.54
CA ILE A 40 -5.22 -5.63 -23.44
C ILE A 40 -4.07 -4.97 -22.67
N MET A 41 -3.10 -4.38 -23.38
CA MET A 41 -1.98 -3.68 -22.74
C MET A 41 -2.44 -2.46 -21.91
N LYS A 42 -3.46 -1.73 -22.37
CA LYS A 42 -4.05 -0.62 -21.61
C LYS A 42 -4.70 -1.11 -20.32
N ASP A 43 -5.45 -2.20 -20.38
CA ASP A 43 -6.10 -2.78 -19.22
C ASP A 43 -5.06 -3.24 -18.18
N LEU A 44 -4.01 -3.94 -18.64
CA LEU A 44 -2.89 -4.35 -17.78
C LEU A 44 -2.16 -3.16 -17.15
N LEU A 45 -1.96 -2.07 -17.89
CA LEU A 45 -1.32 -0.87 -17.36
C LEU A 45 -2.17 -0.21 -16.26
N SER A 46 -3.50 -0.22 -16.43
CA SER A 46 -4.43 0.28 -15.41
C SER A 46 -4.34 -0.58 -14.15
N GLU A 47 -4.38 -1.90 -14.29
CA GLU A 47 -4.26 -2.84 -13.17
C GLU A 47 -2.91 -2.71 -12.44
N MET A 48 -1.81 -2.56 -13.17
CA MET A 48 -0.49 -2.30 -12.58
C MET A 48 -0.46 -0.99 -11.78
N THR A 49 -1.14 0.04 -12.26
CA THR A 49 -1.23 1.32 -11.56
C THR A 49 -1.99 1.17 -10.25
N GLU A 50 -3.11 0.44 -10.25
CA GLU A 50 -3.87 0.13 -9.04
C GLU A 50 -3.06 -0.70 -8.04
N LEU A 51 -2.31 -1.70 -8.52
CA LEU A 51 -1.40 -2.49 -7.69
C LEU A 51 -0.29 -1.63 -7.08
N PHE A 52 0.27 -0.70 -7.85
CA PHE A 52 1.29 0.23 -7.36
C PHE A 52 0.75 1.12 -6.24
N LEU A 53 -0.44 1.71 -6.44
CA LEU A 53 -1.10 2.52 -5.42
C LEU A 53 -1.41 1.70 -4.15
N THR A 54 -1.89 0.47 -4.33
CA THR A 54 -2.17 -0.45 -3.22
C THR A 54 -0.89 -0.79 -2.45
N ARG A 55 0.22 -1.09 -3.15
CA ARG A 55 1.52 -1.33 -2.50
C ARG A 55 2.03 -0.10 -1.75
N SER A 56 1.89 1.10 -2.32
CA SER A 56 2.27 2.36 -1.68
C SER A 56 1.45 2.63 -0.41
N SER A 57 0.13 2.38 -0.47
CA SER A 57 -0.75 2.45 0.71
C SER A 57 -0.34 1.44 1.78
N ASN A 58 -0.04 0.20 1.42
CA ASN A 58 0.44 -0.82 2.35
C ASN A 58 1.74 -0.40 3.05
N ARG A 59 2.71 0.16 2.30
CA ARG A 59 3.95 0.70 2.85
C ARG A 59 3.71 1.84 3.84
N THR A 60 2.76 2.71 3.53
CA THR A 60 2.34 3.80 4.42
C THR A 60 1.69 3.24 5.69
N ASN A 61 0.81 2.25 5.56
CA ASN A 61 0.18 1.57 6.69
C ASN A 61 1.20 0.86 7.59
N GLU A 62 2.23 0.23 7.03
CA GLU A 62 3.35 -0.35 7.80
C GLU A 62 4.10 0.73 8.60
N THR A 63 4.40 1.85 7.96
CA THR A 63 5.09 2.98 8.62
C THR A 63 4.25 3.55 9.77
N MET A 64 2.94 3.73 9.54
CA MET A 64 1.99 4.20 10.56
C MET A 64 1.86 3.22 11.72
N LYS A 65 1.85 1.91 11.46
CA LYS A 65 1.87 0.88 12.51
C LYS A 65 3.12 1.01 13.38
N PHE A 66 4.29 1.14 12.77
CA PHE A 66 5.55 1.30 13.51
C PHE A 66 5.53 2.52 14.44
N LEU A 67 5.13 3.67 13.90
CA LEU A 67 5.04 4.91 14.68
C LEU A 67 4.02 4.77 15.82
N THR A 68 2.86 4.18 15.55
CA THR A 68 1.81 3.95 16.55
C THR A 68 2.29 3.04 17.68
N ILE A 69 2.97 1.92 17.35
CA ILE A 69 3.50 0.99 18.35
C ILE A 69 4.46 1.72 19.30
N ILE A 70 5.40 2.49 18.76
CA ILE A 70 6.33 3.29 19.56
C ILE A 70 5.56 4.27 20.43
N SER A 71 4.69 5.11 19.84
CA SER A 71 3.94 6.12 20.58
C SER A 71 3.06 5.52 21.69
N THR A 72 2.37 4.42 21.45
CA THR A 72 1.52 3.76 22.46
C THR A 72 2.34 3.17 23.61
N ILE A 73 3.57 2.72 23.38
CA ILE A 73 4.47 2.28 24.46
C ILE A 73 4.94 3.49 25.27
N PHE A 74 5.37 4.56 24.61
CA PHE A 74 5.92 5.75 25.28
C PHE A 74 4.86 6.57 26.02
N MET A 75 3.62 6.66 25.55
CA MET A 75 2.59 7.50 26.16
C MET A 75 2.34 7.22 27.67
N PRO A 76 2.09 5.98 28.12
CA PRO A 76 1.94 5.69 29.55
C PRO A 76 3.25 5.86 30.34
N LEU A 77 4.40 5.53 29.74
CA LEU A 77 5.72 5.73 30.36
C LEU A 77 5.99 7.22 30.62
N SER A 78 5.79 8.05 29.61
CA SER A 78 5.93 9.51 29.69
C SER A 78 4.93 10.13 30.64
N PHE A 79 3.70 9.59 30.72
CA PHE A 79 2.72 10.04 31.71
C PHE A 79 3.21 9.78 33.13
N ILE A 80 3.67 8.56 33.44
CA ILE A 80 4.20 8.21 34.76
C ILE A 80 5.43 9.06 35.08
N ALA A 81 6.39 9.15 34.14
CA ALA A 81 7.58 9.98 34.32
C ALA A 81 7.24 11.46 34.51
N GLY A 82 6.23 11.97 33.78
CA GLY A 82 5.73 13.32 33.91
C GLY A 82 5.11 13.56 35.27
N VAL A 83 4.24 12.66 35.75
CA VAL A 83 3.62 12.75 37.08
C VAL A 83 4.67 12.77 38.19
N TYR A 84 5.64 11.86 38.14
CA TYR A 84 6.73 11.79 39.12
C TYR A 84 7.81 12.88 38.94
N GLY A 85 7.84 13.54 37.78
CA GLY A 85 8.71 14.70 37.51
C GLY A 85 8.12 16.03 38.00
N MET A 86 6.87 16.05 38.47
CA MET A 86 6.26 17.24 39.07
C MET A 86 6.75 17.42 40.52
N ASN A 87 7.16 18.64 40.89
CA ASN A 87 7.67 18.99 42.22
C ASN A 87 6.55 19.00 43.31
N PHE A 88 5.88 17.88 43.56
CA PHE A 88 4.92 17.78 44.67
C PHE A 88 5.65 17.52 46.00
N LEU A 89 5.46 18.42 46.96
CA LEU A 89 6.07 18.36 48.31
C LEU A 89 5.58 17.18 49.17
N ALA A 90 4.46 16.54 48.80
CA ALA A 90 3.82 15.48 49.56
C ALA A 90 3.31 14.36 48.63
N MET A 91 4.21 13.64 47.97
CA MET A 91 3.88 12.32 47.41
C MET A 91 4.07 11.27 48.51
N PRO A 92 3.02 10.54 48.95
CA PRO A 92 3.14 9.51 49.99
C PRO A 92 4.08 8.36 49.58
N GLU A 93 4.28 8.14 48.27
CA GLU A 93 5.19 7.12 47.73
C GLU A 93 6.68 7.51 47.85
N LEU A 94 7.00 8.80 48.01
CA LEU A 94 8.39 9.31 48.09
C LEU A 94 9.06 8.98 49.43
N LYS A 95 8.26 8.75 50.48
CA LYS A 95 8.75 8.32 51.80
C LYS A 95 9.02 6.81 51.87
N TRP A 96 8.70 6.06 50.80
CA TRP A 96 8.88 4.63 50.76
C TRP A 96 10.20 4.28 50.09
N GLU A 97 11.09 3.60 50.81
CA GLU A 97 12.44 3.23 50.36
C GLU A 97 12.44 2.43 49.04
N TYR A 98 11.34 1.71 48.77
CA TYR A 98 11.13 0.90 47.56
C TYR A 98 10.20 1.56 46.52
N GLY A 99 9.73 2.78 46.72
CA GLY A 99 8.81 3.44 45.77
C GLY A 99 9.41 3.56 44.37
N TYR A 100 10.64 4.06 44.27
CA TYR A 100 11.36 4.23 43.01
C TYR A 100 11.56 2.91 42.21
N PRO A 101 12.10 1.81 42.80
CA PRO A 101 12.23 0.54 42.08
C PRO A 101 10.89 -0.11 41.73
N VAL A 102 9.83 0.07 42.54
CA VAL A 102 8.49 -0.46 42.22
C VAL A 102 7.90 0.24 41.00
N ILE A 103 8.03 1.57 40.90
CA ILE A 103 7.55 2.34 39.73
C ILE A 103 8.30 1.94 38.46
N LEU A 104 9.64 1.80 38.54
CA LEU A 104 10.44 1.30 37.42
C LEU A 104 10.03 -0.12 37.01
N GLY A 105 9.74 -0.99 37.98
CA GLY A 105 9.20 -2.32 37.74
C GLY A 105 7.83 -2.28 37.05
N ALA A 106 6.93 -1.39 37.48
CA ALA A 106 5.62 -1.20 36.87
C ALA A 106 5.73 -0.64 35.43
N MET A 107 6.61 0.34 35.18
CA MET A 107 6.92 0.87 33.85
C MET A 107 7.46 -0.23 32.92
N GLY A 108 8.41 -1.04 33.41
CA GLY A 108 8.92 -2.20 32.70
C GLY A 108 7.84 -3.24 32.40
N GLY A 109 6.97 -3.53 33.37
CA GLY A 109 5.83 -4.44 33.23
C GLY A 109 4.82 -3.99 32.17
N ILE A 110 4.46 -2.70 32.17
CA ILE A 110 3.57 -2.10 31.15
C ILE A 110 4.19 -2.20 29.76
N THR A 111 5.49 -1.93 29.65
CA THR A 111 6.23 -2.03 28.39
C THR A 111 6.21 -3.46 27.85
N LEU A 112 6.55 -4.44 28.69
CA LEU A 112 6.53 -5.86 28.32
C LEU A 112 5.12 -6.34 27.96
N LEU A 113 4.10 -5.91 28.70
CA LEU A 113 2.70 -6.22 28.39
C LEU A 113 2.30 -5.68 27.02
N MET A 114 2.62 -4.42 26.73
CA MET A 114 2.32 -3.80 25.44
C MET A 114 3.03 -4.51 24.29
N ILE A 115 4.32 -4.82 24.44
CA ILE A 115 5.09 -5.58 23.44
C ILE A 115 4.46 -6.97 23.21
N PHE A 116 4.06 -7.66 24.28
CA PHE A 116 3.40 -8.96 24.18
C PHE A 116 2.06 -8.87 23.45
N LEU A 117 1.23 -7.87 23.75
CA LEU A 117 -0.04 -7.64 23.09
C LEU A 117 0.13 -7.33 21.59
N PHE A 118 1.10 -6.48 21.23
CA PHE A 118 1.39 -6.16 19.83
C PHE A 118 1.93 -7.37 19.06
N LYS A 119 2.78 -8.19 19.68
CA LYS A 119 3.27 -9.45 19.11
C LYS A 119 2.14 -10.46 18.91
N ARG A 120 1.24 -10.60 19.89
CA ARG A 120 0.09 -11.52 19.81
C ARG A 120 -0.91 -11.11 18.72
N LYS A 121 -1.12 -9.80 18.52
CA LYS A 121 -2.00 -9.27 17.47
C LYS A 121 -1.40 -9.31 16.06
N ARG A 122 -0.16 -9.80 15.86
CA ARG A 122 0.56 -9.76 14.58
C ARG A 122 0.66 -8.34 13.99
N TRP A 123 0.82 -7.35 14.87
CA TRP A 123 1.14 -5.98 14.44
C TRP A 123 2.64 -5.83 14.12
N PHE A 124 3.44 -6.80 14.56
CA PHE A 124 4.78 -7.11 14.08
C PHE A 124 4.73 -8.11 12.92
#